data_AF-A0A2E7D556-F1
#
_entry.id   AF-A0A2E7D556-F1
#
_cell.length_a   1.000
_cell.length_b   1.000
_cell.length_c   1.000
_cell.angle_alpha   90.00
_cell.angle_beta   90.00
_cell.angle_gamma   90.00
#
_symmetry.space_group_name_H-M   'P 1'
#
loop_
_entity.id
_entity.type
_entity.pdbx_description
1 polymer ?
#
loop_
_entity_poly.entity_id
_entity_poly.type
_entity_poly.pdbx_seq_one_letter_code
_entity_poly.pdbx_strand_id
1 'polypeptide(L)'
;MSENRGLEIARKQIEFARDYTLTLLDGIDESDWFRMPEGSPTHLAWEVGHLAMAEYMLTLFRIRGKIDTDNELIPKPFLRRFVKGSKPEPDPEKHLSPAEIRGTFDNVHQQVMAELGDVSEEQLQDTVVEPYAVTNTQLGSLFFCASHEMLHAGQIGLLRRLLGHNPIR
;
A
#
# COMPACT_ATOMS: atom_id res chain seq x y z
N MET A 1 -25.84 18.45 -2.01
CA MET A 1 -24.85 17.66 -1.25
C MET A 1 -23.55 18.43 -1.38
N SER A 2 -23.01 18.98 -0.29
CA SER A 2 -21.66 19.57 -0.37
C SER A 2 -20.68 18.44 -0.63
N GLU A 3 -19.83 18.63 -1.63
CA GLU A 3 -18.74 17.70 -1.95
C GLU A 3 -17.84 17.59 -0.70
N ASN A 4 -17.62 16.38 -0.20
CA ASN A 4 -16.71 16.17 0.94
C ASN A 4 -15.27 16.41 0.47
N ARG A 5 -14.85 17.66 0.58
CA ARG A 5 -13.56 18.14 0.10
C ARG A 5 -12.38 17.43 0.79
N GLY A 6 -12.55 16.98 2.03
CA GLY A 6 -11.54 16.20 2.74
C GLY A 6 -11.30 14.84 2.09
N LEU A 7 -12.38 14.10 1.84
CA LEU A 7 -12.34 12.81 1.16
C LEU A 7 -11.80 12.94 -0.27
N GLU A 8 -12.22 13.96 -1.01
CA GLU A 8 -11.72 14.22 -2.36
C GLU A 8 -10.19 14.42 -2.37
N ILE A 9 -9.66 15.24 -1.45
CA ILE A 9 -8.22 15.45 -1.31
C ILE A 9 -7.52 14.14 -0.95
N ALA A 10 -8.05 13.39 0.01
CA ALA A 10 -7.44 12.12 0.43
C ALA A 10 -7.37 11.10 -0.72
N ARG A 11 -8.46 10.95 -1.49
CA ARG A 11 -8.50 10.07 -2.68
C ARG A 11 -7.45 10.48 -3.72
N LYS A 12 -7.35 11.77 -4.03
CA LYS A 12 -6.34 12.30 -4.97
C LYS A 12 -4.91 12.08 -4.47
N GLN A 13 -4.67 12.15 -3.17
CA GLN A 13 -3.35 11.86 -2.61
C GLN A 13 -3.01 10.37 -2.68
N ILE A 14 -3.97 9.48 -2.41
CA ILE A 14 -3.79 8.02 -2.54
C ILE A 14 -3.52 7.66 -4.00
N GLU A 15 -4.31 8.18 -4.94
CA GLU A 15 -4.12 7.99 -6.38
C GLU A 15 -2.74 8.48 -6.84
N PHE A 16 -2.36 9.70 -6.45
CA PHE A 16 -1.02 10.23 -6.76
C PHE A 16 0.11 9.35 -6.22
N ALA A 17 0.00 8.90 -4.96
CA ALA A 17 1.02 8.04 -4.35
C ALA A 17 1.13 6.71 -5.11
N ARG A 18 0.00 6.11 -5.49
CA ARG A 18 -0.03 4.90 -6.31
C ARG A 18 0.61 5.09 -7.66
N ASP A 19 0.19 6.10 -8.42
CA ASP A 19 0.74 6.40 -9.74
C ASP A 19 2.25 6.61 -9.67
N TYR A 20 2.72 7.33 -8.65
CA TYR A 20 4.14 7.53 -8.43
C TYR A 20 4.88 6.20 -8.17
N THR A 21 4.37 5.37 -7.26
CA THR A 21 4.93 4.02 -7.00
C THR A 21 4.98 3.18 -8.27
N LEU A 22 3.93 3.20 -9.09
CA LEU A 22 3.87 2.47 -10.35
C LEU A 22 4.98 2.91 -11.32
N THR A 23 5.29 4.20 -11.40
CA THR A 23 6.42 4.67 -12.23
C THR A 23 7.76 4.13 -11.75
N LEU A 24 7.93 3.89 -10.44
CA LEU A 24 9.16 3.32 -9.89
C LEU A 24 9.31 1.82 -10.15
N LEU A 25 8.19 1.11 -10.27
CA LEU A 25 8.15 -0.33 -10.57
C LEU A 25 8.29 -0.61 -12.07
N ASP A 26 8.03 0.38 -12.92
CA ASP A 26 8.02 0.21 -14.37
C ASP A 26 9.39 -0.25 -14.92
N GLY A 27 9.36 -1.28 -15.77
CA GLY A 27 10.55 -1.89 -16.37
C GLY A 27 11.47 -2.67 -15.42
N ILE A 28 11.06 -2.97 -14.19
CA ILE A 28 11.81 -3.89 -13.32
C ILE A 28 11.42 -5.34 -13.63
N ASP A 29 12.41 -6.17 -13.96
CA ASP A 29 12.20 -7.61 -14.19
C ASP A 29 11.77 -8.34 -12.91
N GLU A 30 10.87 -9.33 -13.05
CA GLU A 30 10.42 -10.16 -11.93
C GLU A 30 11.57 -10.87 -11.19
N SER A 31 12.67 -11.17 -11.88
CA SER A 31 13.86 -11.77 -11.27
C SER A 31 14.54 -10.88 -10.22
N ASP A 32 14.31 -9.57 -10.25
CA ASP A 32 14.85 -8.63 -9.26
C ASP A 32 13.96 -8.49 -8.01
N TRP A 33 12.73 -9.02 -8.00
CA TRP A 33 11.75 -8.72 -6.95
C TRP A 33 12.15 -9.22 -5.55
N PHE A 34 12.88 -10.34 -5.48
CA PHE A 34 13.36 -10.94 -4.24
C PHE A 34 14.84 -10.65 -3.97
N ARG A 35 15.53 -9.99 -4.91
CA ARG A 35 16.94 -9.66 -4.75
C ARG A 35 17.09 -8.62 -3.64
N MET A 36 17.94 -8.92 -2.67
CA MET A 36 18.33 -7.99 -1.61
C MET A 36 19.67 -7.35 -1.97
N PRO A 37 19.73 -6.08 -2.40
CA PRO A 37 20.99 -5.39 -2.66
C PRO A 37 21.84 -5.28 -1.39
N GLU A 38 23.16 -5.16 -1.57
CA GLU A 38 24.08 -4.98 -0.44
C GLU A 38 23.69 -3.77 0.41
N GLY A 39 23.64 -3.96 1.73
CA GLY A 39 23.24 -2.91 2.68
C GLY A 39 21.73 -2.63 2.76
N SER A 40 20.90 -3.26 1.91
CA SER A 40 19.44 -3.17 2.00
C SER A 40 18.86 -4.23 2.93
N PRO A 41 18.03 -3.87 3.92
CA PRO A 41 17.32 -4.84 4.76
C PRO A 41 16.06 -5.42 4.09
N THR A 42 15.74 -4.99 2.86
CA THR A 42 14.47 -5.27 2.17
C THR A 42 14.67 -5.50 0.66
N HIS A 43 13.60 -5.92 -0.02
CA HIS A 43 13.50 -6.16 -1.46
C HIS A 43 12.12 -5.74 -1.98
N LEU A 44 11.96 -5.61 -3.30
CA LEU A 44 10.74 -5.04 -3.92
C LEU A 44 9.47 -5.83 -3.58
N ALA A 45 9.51 -7.16 -3.60
CA ALA A 45 8.34 -7.98 -3.27
C ALA A 45 7.81 -7.70 -1.84
N TRP A 46 8.69 -7.42 -0.88
CA TRP A 46 8.26 -7.06 0.47
C TRP A 46 7.65 -5.66 0.50
N GLU A 47 8.29 -4.68 -0.15
CA GLU A 47 7.76 -3.31 -0.24
C GLU A 47 6.36 -3.27 -0.86
N VAL A 48 6.18 -3.90 -2.02
CA VAL A 48 4.89 -3.90 -2.73
C VAL A 48 3.82 -4.69 -1.96
N GLY A 49 4.17 -5.85 -1.40
CA GLY A 49 3.25 -6.62 -0.56
C GLY A 49 2.87 -5.88 0.72
N HIS A 50 3.82 -5.15 1.33
CA HIS A 50 3.58 -4.32 2.51
C HIS A 50 2.64 -3.17 2.19
N LEU A 51 2.79 -2.51 1.04
CA LEU A 51 1.89 -1.45 0.60
C LEU A 51 0.46 -1.95 0.43
N ALA A 52 0.25 -3.11 -0.21
CA ALA A 52 -1.09 -3.70 -0.35
C ALA A 52 -1.74 -3.99 1.01
N MET A 53 -0.97 -4.57 1.94
CA MET A 53 -1.42 -4.83 3.31
C MET A 53 -1.73 -3.53 4.06
N ALA A 54 -0.85 -2.54 3.97
CA ALA A 54 -0.97 -1.26 4.65
C ALA A 54 -2.17 -0.47 4.14
N GLU A 55 -2.37 -0.39 2.82
CA GLU A 55 -3.51 0.31 2.22
C GLU A 55 -4.82 -0.30 2.72
N TYR A 56 -5.00 -1.62 2.63
CA TYR A 56 -6.18 -2.31 3.17
C TYR A 56 -6.43 -1.98 4.67
N MET A 57 -5.38 -2.07 5.49
CA MET A 57 -5.48 -1.87 6.94
C MET A 57 -5.75 -0.40 7.32
N LEU A 58 -5.22 0.56 6.54
CA LEU A 58 -5.36 1.99 6.79
C LEU A 58 -6.64 2.59 6.17
N THR A 59 -7.32 1.83 5.29
CA THR A 59 -8.53 2.28 4.58
C THR A 59 -9.73 1.37 4.93
N LEU A 60 -10.03 0.36 4.13
CA LEU A 60 -11.21 -0.52 4.22
C LEU A 60 -11.43 -1.03 5.65
N PHE A 61 -10.39 -1.59 6.28
CA PHE A 61 -10.50 -2.13 7.63
C PHE A 61 -10.87 -1.07 8.67
N ARG A 62 -10.35 0.16 8.55
CA ARG A 62 -10.66 1.24 9.50
C ARG A 62 -12.01 1.88 9.25
N ILE A 63 -12.46 1.90 8.00
CA ILE A 63 -13.73 2.50 7.60
C ILE A 63 -14.91 1.61 7.96
N ARG A 64 -14.85 0.33 7.58
CA ARG A 64 -15.99 -0.60 7.69
C ARG A 64 -15.70 -1.86 8.50
N GLY A 65 -14.50 -1.97 9.09
CA GLY A 65 -14.07 -3.22 9.71
C GLY A 65 -13.80 -4.31 8.68
N LYS A 66 -13.48 -5.50 9.19
CA LYS A 66 -13.32 -6.69 8.34
C LYS A 66 -14.68 -7.26 7.97
N ILE A 67 -14.85 -7.61 6.69
CA ILE A 67 -15.96 -8.44 6.19
C ILE A 67 -15.43 -9.75 5.60
N ASP A 68 -16.33 -10.70 5.32
CA ASP A 68 -15.93 -12.05 4.87
C ASP A 68 -15.28 -12.07 3.49
N THR A 69 -15.76 -11.23 2.55
CA THR A 69 -15.22 -11.11 1.19
C THR A 69 -13.80 -10.53 1.16
N ASP A 70 -13.34 -9.86 2.23
CA ASP A 70 -11.96 -9.37 2.30
C ASP A 70 -10.93 -10.51 2.26
N ASN A 71 -11.30 -11.74 2.61
CA ASN A 71 -10.37 -12.87 2.52
C ASN A 71 -10.05 -13.26 1.07
N GLU A 72 -10.90 -12.92 0.11
CA GLU A 72 -10.65 -13.10 -1.33
C GLU A 72 -9.77 -11.99 -1.89
N LEU A 73 -9.96 -10.77 -1.39
CA LEU A 73 -9.16 -9.60 -1.75
C LEU A 73 -7.72 -9.68 -1.21
N ILE A 74 -7.59 -9.94 0.10
CA ILE A 74 -6.31 -9.97 0.80
C ILE A 74 -6.31 -11.05 1.89
N PRO A 75 -5.89 -12.29 1.55
CA PRO A 75 -5.93 -13.43 2.46
C PRO A 75 -5.13 -13.21 3.76
N LYS A 76 -5.56 -13.83 4.87
CA LYS A 76 -4.83 -13.77 6.16
C LYS A 76 -3.33 -14.14 6.05
N PRO A 77 -2.91 -15.16 5.26
CA PRO A 77 -1.49 -15.44 5.06
C PRO A 77 -0.73 -14.29 4.39
N PHE A 78 -1.36 -13.55 3.47
CA PHE A 78 -0.78 -12.35 2.85
C PHE A 78 -0.54 -11.27 3.91
N LEU A 79 -1.57 -10.93 4.69
CA LEU A 79 -1.46 -9.94 5.77
C LEU A 79 -0.32 -10.28 6.75
N ARG A 80 -0.24 -11.54 7.20
CA ARG A 80 0.81 -11.97 8.15
C ARG A 80 2.22 -11.88 7.56
N ARG A 81 2.37 -12.11 6.26
CA ARG A 81 3.66 -12.10 5.58
C ARG A 81 4.21 -10.69 5.43
N PHE A 82 3.33 -9.73 5.18
CA PHE A 82 3.72 -8.34 4.89
C PHE A 82 3.38 -7.36 6.01
N VAL A 83 3.01 -7.82 7.20
CA VAL A 83 2.77 -6.94 8.35
C VAL A 83 4.05 -6.23 8.79
N LYS A 84 3.93 -5.03 9.35
CA LYS A 84 5.04 -4.31 9.98
C LYS A 84 5.80 -5.22 10.93
N GLY A 85 7.13 -5.25 10.80
CA GLY A 85 8.02 -6.06 11.63
C GLY A 85 8.21 -7.50 11.15
N SER A 86 7.52 -7.93 10.08
CA SER A 86 7.92 -9.15 9.37
C SER A 86 9.28 -8.96 8.69
N LYS A 87 10.02 -10.06 8.52
CA LYS A 87 11.32 -10.04 7.87
C LYS A 87 11.16 -10.33 6.38
N PRO A 88 11.71 -9.49 5.48
CA PRO A 88 11.83 -9.81 4.06
C PRO A 88 12.60 -11.12 3.88
N GLU A 89 12.05 -12.05 3.11
CA GLU A 89 12.65 -13.37 2.86
C GLU A 89 13.07 -13.43 1.37
N PRO A 90 14.37 -13.58 1.09
CA PRO A 90 14.91 -13.43 -0.27
C PRO A 90 14.75 -14.67 -1.14
N ASP A 91 14.34 -15.82 -0.59
CA ASP A 91 14.19 -17.07 -1.33
C ASP A 91 12.82 -17.12 -2.06
N PRO A 92 12.77 -17.01 -3.41
CA PRO A 92 11.50 -16.94 -4.14
C PRO A 92 10.59 -18.16 -3.91
N GLU A 93 11.16 -19.34 -3.63
CA GLU A 93 10.42 -20.59 -3.43
C GLU A 93 9.58 -20.59 -2.13
N LYS A 94 9.84 -19.64 -1.23
CA LYS A 94 9.07 -19.46 0.02
C LYS A 94 7.96 -18.42 -0.10
N HIS A 95 7.76 -17.86 -1.29
CA HIS A 95 6.88 -16.73 -1.53
C HIS A 95 5.81 -16.99 -2.58
N LEU A 96 4.83 -16.10 -2.57
CA LEU A 96 3.97 -15.87 -3.72
C LEU A 96 4.83 -15.33 -4.87
N SER A 97 4.45 -15.61 -6.10
CA SER A 97 5.10 -15.02 -7.27
C SER A 97 4.99 -13.48 -7.27
N PRO A 98 5.90 -12.76 -7.95
CA PRO A 98 5.80 -11.32 -8.15
C PRO A 98 4.44 -10.91 -8.74
N ALA A 99 3.92 -11.67 -9.71
CA ALA A 99 2.62 -11.47 -10.32
C ALA A 99 1.46 -11.58 -9.31
N GLU A 100 1.48 -12.55 -8.40
CA GLU A 100 0.45 -12.67 -7.36
C GLU A 100 0.52 -11.50 -6.36
N ILE A 101 1.72 -11.09 -5.95
CA ILE A 101 1.90 -9.94 -5.05
C ILE A 101 1.39 -8.67 -5.72
N ARG A 102 1.74 -8.47 -7.00
CA ARG A 102 1.28 -7.33 -7.79
C ARG A 102 -0.24 -7.34 -7.98
N GLY A 103 -0.82 -8.51 -8.24
CA GLY A 103 -2.27 -8.68 -8.34
C GLY A 103 -3.00 -8.26 -7.06
N THR A 104 -2.53 -8.67 -5.88
CA THR A 104 -3.10 -8.20 -4.61
C THR A 104 -2.94 -6.69 -4.43
N PHE A 105 -1.76 -6.13 -4.76
CA PHE A 105 -1.49 -4.70 -4.69
C PHE A 105 -2.43 -3.85 -5.55
N ASP A 106 -2.68 -4.29 -6.79
CA ASP A 106 -3.58 -3.60 -7.72
C ASP A 106 -5.06 -3.77 -7.30
N ASN A 107 -5.47 -4.98 -6.90
CA ASN A 107 -6.84 -5.28 -6.51
C ASN A 107 -7.28 -4.55 -5.23
N VAL A 108 -6.40 -4.47 -4.22
CA VAL A 108 -6.69 -3.71 -2.98
C VAL A 108 -6.97 -2.25 -3.30
N HIS A 109 -6.13 -1.64 -4.13
CA HIS A 109 -6.30 -0.23 -4.48
C HIS A 109 -7.57 0.03 -5.29
N GLN A 110 -7.88 -0.83 -6.25
CA GLN A 110 -9.15 -0.74 -6.99
C GLN A 110 -10.36 -0.81 -6.05
N GLN A 111 -10.35 -1.76 -5.10
CA GLN A 111 -11.42 -1.88 -4.11
C GLN A 111 -11.51 -0.63 -3.22
N VAL A 112 -10.37 -0.10 -2.76
CA VAL A 112 -10.30 1.12 -1.95
C VAL A 112 -10.89 2.31 -2.69
N MET A 113 -10.47 2.54 -3.93
CA MET A 113 -10.92 3.69 -4.71
C MET A 113 -12.40 3.61 -5.09
N ALA A 114 -12.94 2.39 -5.26
CA ALA A 114 -14.36 2.14 -5.46
C ALA A 114 -15.15 2.45 -4.18
N GLU A 115 -14.79 1.84 -3.05
CA GLU A 115 -15.56 2.00 -1.81
C GLU A 115 -15.46 3.41 -1.21
N LEU A 116 -14.31 4.08 -1.35
CA LEU A 116 -14.17 5.48 -0.95
C LEU A 116 -15.09 6.43 -1.74
N GLY A 117 -15.69 5.99 -2.86
CA GLY A 117 -16.70 6.75 -3.57
C GLY A 117 -18.02 6.91 -2.79
N ASP A 118 -18.30 5.99 -1.88
CA ASP A 118 -19.60 5.87 -1.20
C ASP A 118 -19.55 6.25 0.30
N VAL A 119 -18.37 6.58 0.82
CA VAL A 119 -18.19 6.89 2.25
C VAL A 119 -18.75 8.28 2.60
N SER A 120 -19.54 8.36 3.68
CA SER A 120 -20.11 9.61 4.17
C SER A 120 -19.11 10.47 4.94
N GLU A 121 -19.32 11.78 4.98
CA GLU A 121 -18.49 12.70 5.78
C GLU A 121 -18.58 12.44 7.28
N GLU A 122 -19.76 12.04 7.76
CA GLU A 122 -19.99 11.71 9.16
C GLU A 122 -19.15 10.51 9.60
N GLN A 123 -19.14 9.43 8.80
CA GLN A 123 -18.35 8.24 9.08
C GLN A 123 -16.85 8.56 9.17
N LEU A 124 -16.37 9.49 8.34
CA LEU A 124 -14.95 9.87 8.32
C LEU A 124 -14.48 10.62 9.58
N GLN A 125 -15.39 11.05 10.46
CA GLN A 125 -15.05 11.70 11.74
C GLN A 125 -14.77 10.70 12.86
N ASP A 126 -15.09 9.41 12.67
CA ASP A 126 -14.83 8.38 13.68
C ASP A 126 -13.34 8.32 14.01
N THR A 127 -13.03 8.24 15.30
CA THR A 127 -11.64 8.24 15.76
C THR A 127 -10.95 6.90 15.52
N VAL A 128 -9.67 6.97 15.18
CA VAL A 128 -8.81 5.79 14.96
C VAL A 128 -7.61 5.84 15.90
N VAL A 129 -7.06 4.67 16.21
CA VAL A 129 -5.76 4.57 16.88
C VAL A 129 -4.64 4.92 15.91
N GLU A 130 -3.50 5.37 16.45
CA GLU A 130 -2.31 5.61 15.64
C GLU A 130 -1.91 4.38 14.79
N PRO A 131 -1.38 4.59 13.58
CA PRO A 131 -1.00 5.88 13.00
C PRO A 131 -2.16 6.63 12.32
N TYR A 132 -2.08 7.96 12.26
CA TYR A 132 -2.94 8.85 11.47
C TYR A 132 -2.16 10.13 11.13
N ALA A 133 -2.64 10.94 10.19
CA ALA A 133 -2.06 12.22 9.84
C ALA A 133 -3.13 13.32 9.90
N VAL A 134 -2.72 14.53 10.30
CA VAL A 134 -3.56 15.75 10.42
C VAL A 134 -4.62 15.68 11.53
N THR A 135 -5.43 14.63 11.57
CA THR A 135 -6.49 14.41 12.58
C THR A 135 -6.52 12.94 13.01
N ASN A 136 -7.02 12.65 14.20
CA ASN A 136 -7.11 11.28 14.75
C ASN A 136 -8.35 10.52 14.25
N THR A 137 -8.80 10.80 13.03
CA THR A 137 -10.05 10.28 12.47
C THR A 137 -9.80 9.30 11.32
N GLN A 138 -10.84 8.62 10.83
CA GLN A 138 -10.76 7.83 9.60
C GLN A 138 -10.27 8.66 8.41
N LEU A 139 -10.66 9.94 8.29
CA LEU A 139 -10.08 10.84 7.28
C LEU A 139 -8.56 11.01 7.45
N GLY A 140 -8.11 11.20 8.69
CA GLY A 140 -6.68 11.28 8.99
C GLY A 140 -5.92 9.98 8.71
N SER A 141 -6.61 8.83 8.79
CA SER A 141 -6.07 7.56 8.34
C SER A 141 -5.81 7.53 6.83
N LEU A 142 -6.71 8.09 6.02
CA LEU A 142 -6.55 8.17 4.57
C LEU A 142 -5.38 9.07 4.17
N PHE A 143 -5.21 10.22 4.83
CA PHE A 143 -4.03 11.07 4.64
C PHE A 143 -2.73 10.35 5.01
N PHE A 144 -2.76 9.57 6.09
CA PHE A 144 -1.61 8.75 6.46
C PHE A 144 -1.34 7.65 5.44
N CYS A 145 -2.38 7.02 4.88
CA CYS A 145 -2.25 5.99 3.85
C CYS A 145 -1.43 6.49 2.65
N ALA A 146 -1.78 7.64 2.09
CA ALA A 146 -1.03 8.25 1.00
C ALA A 146 0.42 8.58 1.40
N SER A 147 0.61 9.16 2.59
CA SER A 147 1.94 9.51 3.11
C SER A 147 2.82 8.27 3.35
N HIS A 148 2.21 7.19 3.82
CA HIS A 148 2.86 5.90 4.06
C HIS A 148 3.30 5.26 2.74
N GLU A 149 2.47 5.30 1.70
CA GLU A 149 2.88 4.83 0.38
C GLU A 149 4.04 5.65 -0.18
N MET A 150 4.02 6.98 -0.06
CA MET A 150 5.14 7.83 -0.49
C MET A 150 6.44 7.57 0.28
N LEU A 151 6.38 7.21 1.57
CA LEU A 151 7.56 6.82 2.34
C LEU A 151 8.22 5.57 1.74
N HIS A 152 7.42 4.55 1.46
CA HIS A 152 7.88 3.30 0.84
C HIS A 152 8.26 3.48 -0.63
N ALA A 153 7.62 4.41 -1.37
CA ALA A 153 8.05 4.80 -2.70
C ALA A 153 9.50 5.32 -2.70
N GLY A 154 9.90 6.06 -1.66
CA GLY A 154 11.31 6.44 -1.47
C GLY A 154 12.26 5.24 -1.34
N GLN A 155 11.83 4.19 -0.62
CA GLN A 155 12.59 2.94 -0.47
C GLN A 155 12.65 2.16 -1.78
N ILE A 156 11.54 2.03 -2.49
CA ILE A 156 11.45 1.40 -3.82
C ILE A 156 12.35 2.14 -4.82
N GLY A 157 12.36 3.48 -4.83
CA GLY A 157 13.25 4.26 -5.68
C GLY A 157 14.73 4.08 -5.35
N LEU A 158 15.09 3.82 -4.08
CA LEU A 158 16.45 3.43 -3.71
C LEU A 158 16.78 2.01 -4.17
N LEU A 159 15.89 1.03 -3.94
CA LEU A 159 16.05 -0.35 -4.40
C LEU A 159 16.26 -0.41 -5.91
N ARG A 160 15.42 0.29 -6.69
CA ARG A 160 15.54 0.41 -8.15
C ARG A 160 16.97 0.75 -8.58
N ARG A 161 17.55 1.79 -7.98
CA ARG A 161 18.93 2.24 -8.28
C ARG A 161 19.98 1.22 -7.85
N LEU A 162 19.82 0.61 -6.67
CA LEU A 162 20.74 -0.41 -6.17
C LEU A 162 20.71 -1.70 -7.01
N LEU A 163 19.61 -1.98 -7.67
CA LEU A 163 19.44 -3.08 -8.62
C LEU A 163 20.03 -2.75 -10.02
N GLY A 164 20.48 -1.52 -10.24
CA GLY A 164 21.11 -1.08 -11.49
C GLY A 164 20.17 -0.41 -12.49
N HIS A 165 18.91 -0.19 -12.12
CA HIS A 165 17.93 0.49 -12.97
C HIS A 165 18.09 2.01 -12.88
N ASN A 166 17.71 2.72 -13.95
CA ASN A 166 17.77 4.18 -14.00
C ASN A 166 16.87 4.83 -12.94
N PRO A 167 17.27 5.98 -12.35
CA PRO A 167 16.38 6.75 -11.49
C PRO A 167 15.15 7.22 -12.28
N ILE A 168 14.02 7.34 -11.58
CA ILE A 168 12.81 7.96 -12.11
C ILE A 168 12.68 9.30 -11.42
N ARG A 169 12.91 10.36 -12.22
CA ARG A 169 13.02 11.77 -11.80
C ARG A 169 14.25 12.09 -10.95
#